data_AF-A0A7T4WZV8-F1
#
_entry.id   AF-A0A7T4WZV8-F1
#
_cell.length_a   1.000
_cell.length_b   1.000
_cell.length_c   1.000
_cell.angle_alpha   90.00
_cell.angle_beta   90.00
_cell.angle_gamma   90.00
#
_symmetry.space_group_name_H-M   'P 1'
#
loop_
_entity.id
_entity.type
_entity.pdbx_description
1 polymer ?
#
loop_
_entity_poly.entity_id
_entity_poly.type
_entity_poly.pdbx_seq_one_letter_code
_entity_poly.pdbx_strand_id
1 'polypeptide(L)'
;MSDRIFRLLILFIDVFFFLFYITIMSEFVGVDYMAFPYVILTIYFIVATLTHPFNGLETEDKFSQTKIPNSKFTLISAYILAPIIYIYSLIKNKDSE
;
A
#
# COMPACT_ATOMS: atom_id res chain seq x y z
N MET A 1 7.79 -21.61 -11.98
CA MET A 1 7.93 -22.09 -10.59
C MET A 1 6.64 -21.66 -9.88
N SER A 2 5.86 -22.65 -9.43
CA SER A 2 4.39 -22.66 -9.26
C SER A 2 3.76 -21.36 -8.72
N ASP A 3 2.76 -20.80 -9.42
CA ASP A 3 1.99 -19.60 -9.02
C ASP A 3 1.57 -19.56 -7.56
N ARG A 4 1.39 -20.72 -6.93
CA ARG A 4 1.10 -20.86 -5.49
C ARG A 4 2.20 -20.29 -4.59
N ILE A 5 3.47 -20.50 -4.95
CA ILE A 5 4.63 -19.98 -4.20
C ILE A 5 4.67 -18.45 -4.31
N PHE A 6 4.34 -17.93 -5.49
CA PHE A 6 4.26 -16.48 -5.71
C PHE A 6 3.10 -15.84 -4.92
N ARG A 7 1.92 -16.46 -4.90
CA ARG A 7 0.79 -16.02 -4.06
C ARG A 7 1.12 -16.06 -2.57
N LEU A 8 1.82 -17.09 -2.11
CA LEU A 8 2.28 -17.19 -0.72
C LEU A 8 3.30 -16.08 -0.38
N LEU A 9 4.20 -15.75 -1.31
CA LEU A 9 5.13 -14.63 -1.16
C LEU A 9 4.41 -13.29 -1.10
N ILE A 10 3.41 -13.07 -1.97
CA ILE A 10 2.58 -11.86 -1.96
C ILE A 10 1.86 -11.74 -0.61
N LEU A 11 1.20 -12.81 -0.16
CA LEU A 11 0.50 -12.83 1.12
C LEU A 11 1.46 -12.52 2.28
N PHE A 12 2.66 -13.11 2.27
CA PHE A 12 3.68 -12.83 3.27
C PHE A 12 4.11 -11.36 3.29
N ILE A 13 4.29 -10.76 2.11
CA ILE A 13 4.61 -9.34 1.94
C ILE A 13 3.45 -8.48 2.46
N ASP A 14 2.21 -8.80 2.11
CA ASP A 14 1.04 -8.03 2.52
C ASP A 14 0.83 -8.07 4.04
N VAL A 15 1.03 -9.23 4.67
CA VAL A 15 1.00 -9.38 6.13
C VAL A 15 2.11 -8.58 6.78
N PHE A 16 3.33 -8.61 6.22
CA PHE A 16 4.45 -7.81 6.72
C PHE A 16 4.13 -6.31 6.66
N PHE A 17 3.59 -5.81 5.55
CA PHE A 17 3.20 -4.40 5.41
C PHE A 17 2.07 -4.02 6.37
N PHE A 18 1.11 -4.91 6.62
CA PHE A 18 0.04 -4.68 7.59
C PHE A 18 0.57 -4.55 9.02
N LEU A 19 1.46 -5.46 9.44
CA LEU A 19 2.11 -5.39 10.74
C LEU A 19 2.97 -4.13 10.87
N PHE A 20 3.73 -3.80 9.82
CA PHE A 20 4.51 -2.57 9.77
C PHE A 20 3.63 -1.32 9.93
N TYR A 21 2.47 -1.29 9.27
CA TYR A 21 1.48 -0.21 9.44
C TYR A 21 1.02 -0.08 10.90
N ILE A 22 0.64 -1.20 11.55
CA ILE A 22 0.20 -1.18 12.95
C ILE A 22 1.31 -0.65 13.86
N THR A 23 2.55 -1.12 13.69
CA THR A 23 3.70 -0.66 14.48
C THR A 23 3.98 0.82 14.26
N ILE A 24 3.97 1.31 13.01
CA ILE A 24 4.17 2.73 12.72
C ILE A 24 3.08 3.58 13.38
N MET A 25 1.81 3.19 13.23
CA MET A 25 0.69 3.94 13.79
C MET A 25 0.75 3.97 15.32
N SER A 26 1.08 2.84 15.94
CA SER A 26 1.15 2.72 17.40
C SER A 26 2.39 3.37 18.02
N GLU A 27 3.59 3.16 17.46
CA GLU A 27 4.85 3.57 18.10
C GLU A 27 5.34 4.94 17.63
N PHE A 28 5.16 5.27 16.34
CA PHE A 28 5.72 6.49 15.77
C PHE A 28 4.70 7.62 15.70
N VAL A 29 3.46 7.30 15.31
CA VAL A 29 2.39 8.29 15.20
C VAL A 29 1.65 8.46 16.54
N GLY A 30 1.65 7.43 17.38
CA GLY A 30 0.99 7.45 18.69
C GLY A 30 -0.53 7.53 18.60
N VAL A 31 -1.11 7.03 17.50
CA VAL A 31 -2.55 7.04 17.26
C VAL A 31 -3.10 5.62 17.26
N ASP A 32 -4.34 5.49 17.70
CA ASP A 32 -5.05 4.22 17.63
C ASP A 32 -5.48 3.94 16.18
N TYR A 33 -4.91 2.89 15.59
CA TYR A 33 -5.23 2.41 14.25
C TYR A 33 -6.68 1.88 14.13
N MET A 34 -7.34 1.60 15.25
CA MET A 34 -8.76 1.23 15.32
C MET A 34 -9.68 2.44 15.55
N ALA A 35 -9.14 3.62 15.83
CA ALA A 35 -9.94 4.84 15.96
C ALA A 35 -10.27 5.46 14.60
N PHE A 36 -11.39 6.18 14.55
CA PHE A 36 -11.74 6.96 13.36
C PHE A 36 -10.75 8.15 13.20
N PRO A 37 -10.25 8.46 11.99
CA PRO A 37 -10.57 7.86 10.68
C PRO A 37 -9.70 6.67 10.27
N TYR A 38 -8.68 6.32 11.06
CA TYR A 38 -7.66 5.31 10.73
C TYR A 38 -8.22 3.90 10.60
N VAL A 39 -9.34 3.60 11.26
CA VAL A 39 -10.07 2.34 11.08
C VAL A 39 -10.42 2.05 9.62
N ILE A 40 -10.66 3.09 8.80
CA ILE A 40 -10.91 2.96 7.37
C ILE A 40 -9.65 2.45 6.64
N LEU A 41 -8.48 2.98 7.00
CA LEU A 41 -7.18 2.53 6.48
C LEU A 41 -6.88 1.09 6.93
N THR A 42 -7.17 0.76 8.18
CA THR A 42 -7.01 -0.60 8.71
C THR A 42 -7.89 -1.60 7.95
N ILE A 43 -9.17 -1.29 7.74
CA ILE A 43 -10.09 -2.13 6.95
C ILE A 43 -9.60 -2.24 5.51
N TYR A 44 -9.15 -1.13 4.90
CA TYR A 44 -8.59 -1.14 3.56
C TYR A 44 -7.40 -2.10 3.46
N PHE A 45 -6.46 -2.04 4.41
CA PHE A 45 -5.30 -2.94 4.43
C PHE A 45 -5.73 -4.42 4.57
N ILE A 46 -6.69 -4.72 5.44
CA ILE A 46 -7.22 -6.09 5.60
C ILE A 46 -7.81 -6.60 4.28
N VAL A 47 -8.63 -5.79 3.62
CA VAL A 47 -9.24 -6.16 2.33
C VAL A 47 -8.16 -6.31 1.25
N ALA A 48 -7.16 -5.42 1.23
CA ALA A 48 -6.03 -5.49 0.30
C ALA A 48 -5.22 -6.79 0.50
N THR A 49 -4.82 -7.11 1.74
CA THR A 49 -4.08 -8.35 2.06
C THR A 49 -4.84 -9.61 1.66
N LEU A 50 -6.17 -9.60 1.74
CA LEU A 50 -6.98 -10.76 1.32
C LEU A 50 -7.18 -10.84 -0.19
N THR A 51 -7.26 -9.72 -0.91
CA THR A 51 -7.60 -9.69 -2.35
C THR A 51 -6.38 -9.67 -3.26
N HIS A 52 -5.28 -9.07 -2.81
CA HIS A 52 -4.03 -8.94 -3.55
C HIS A 52 -3.38 -10.28 -3.97
N PRO A 53 -3.35 -11.35 -3.16
CA PRO A 53 -2.81 -12.65 -3.63
C PRO A 53 -3.68 -13.31 -4.71
N PHE A 54 -4.95 -12.90 -4.89
CA PHE A 54 -5.81 -13.41 -5.96
C PHE A 54 -5.71 -12.58 -7.24
N ASN A 55 -5.60 -11.25 -7.10
CA ASN A 55 -5.62 -10.32 -8.22
C ASN A 55 -4.22 -9.87 -8.68
N GLY A 56 -3.18 -10.09 -7.88
CA GLY A 56 -1.81 -9.65 -8.16
C GLY A 56 -1.22 -10.30 -9.42
N LEU A 57 -1.60 -11.55 -9.70
CA LEU A 57 -1.18 -12.26 -10.91
C LEU A 57 -1.84 -11.70 -12.19
N GLU A 58 -3.12 -11.31 -12.14
CA GLU A 58 -3.81 -10.71 -13.30
C GLU A 58 -3.37 -9.26 -13.56
N THR A 59 -2.93 -8.58 -12.51
CA THR A 59 -2.49 -7.17 -12.59
C THR A 59 -1.11 -7.07 -13.26
N GLU A 60 -0.24 -8.07 -13.08
CA GLU A 60 1.09 -8.12 -13.70
C GLU A 60 1.00 -8.17 -15.25
N ASP A 61 0.05 -8.94 -15.80
CA ASP A 61 -0.18 -9.03 -17.24
C ASP A 61 -0.68 -7.71 -17.85
N LYS A 62 -1.54 -6.97 -17.13
CA LYS A 62 -2.06 -5.67 -17.60
C LYS A 62 -1.04 -4.54 -17.47
N PHE A 63 -0.18 -4.55 -16.46
CA PHE A 63 0.89 -3.56 -16.30
C PHE A 63 2.07 -3.80 -17.26
N SER A 64 2.29 -5.03 -17.73
CA SER A 64 3.35 -5.36 -18.68
C SER A 64 3.28 -4.62 -20.02
N GLN A 65 2.09 -4.17 -20.44
CA GLN A 65 1.88 -3.45 -21.71
C GLN A 65 2.21 -1.96 -21.64
N THR A 66 2.31 -1.40 -20.43
CA THR A 66 2.78 -0.03 -20.23
C THR A 66 4.28 -0.03 -20.02
N LYS A 67 5.03 0.30 -21.08
CA LYS A 67 6.49 0.51 -21.08
C LYS A 67 6.89 1.63 -20.11
N ILE A 68 6.91 1.35 -18.81
CA ILE A 68 7.56 2.19 -17.80
C ILE A 68 8.86 1.47 -17.43
N PRO A 69 10.04 2.03 -17.77
CA PRO A 69 11.30 1.37 -17.47
C PRO A 69 11.51 1.34 -15.95
N ASN A 70 11.75 0.15 -15.42
CA ASN A 70 12.09 -0.17 -14.02
C ASN A 70 10.93 -0.14 -12.99
N SER A 71 9.85 -0.85 -13.29
CA SER A 71 8.60 -0.92 -12.49
C SER A 71 8.69 -1.44 -11.05
N LYS A 72 9.74 -2.19 -10.67
CA LYS A 72 9.83 -2.77 -9.31
C LYS A 72 10.07 -1.75 -8.22
N PHE A 73 10.80 -0.69 -8.51
CA PHE A 73 11.01 0.41 -7.56
C PHE A 73 9.98 1.52 -7.70
N THR A 74 9.33 1.65 -8.86
CA THR A 74 8.34 2.70 -9.12
C THR A 74 7.05 2.51 -8.32
N LEU A 75 6.59 1.27 -8.15
CA LEU A 75 5.38 1.00 -7.35
C LEU A 75 5.62 1.22 -5.86
N ILE A 76 6.76 0.76 -5.35
CA ILE A 76 7.16 0.97 -3.96
C ILE A 76 7.41 2.46 -3.70
N SER A 77 8.14 3.14 -4.58
CA SER A 77 8.37 4.58 -4.47
C SER A 77 7.08 5.37 -4.63
N ALA A 78 6.18 5.00 -5.53
CA ALA A 78 4.87 5.64 -5.67
C ALA A 78 4.00 5.41 -4.42
N TYR A 79 4.04 4.22 -3.80
CA TYR A 79 3.28 3.94 -2.58
C TYR A 79 3.82 4.72 -1.37
N ILE A 80 5.15 4.86 -1.27
CA ILE A 80 5.80 5.66 -0.22
C ILE A 80 5.60 7.17 -0.48
N LEU A 81 5.64 7.61 -1.73
CA LEU A 81 5.50 9.01 -2.12
C LEU A 81 4.04 9.48 -2.17
N ALA A 82 3.06 8.59 -2.37
CA ALA A 82 1.64 8.92 -2.41
C ALA A 82 1.15 9.68 -1.16
N PRO A 83 1.43 9.23 0.09
CA PRO A 83 1.05 10.00 1.27
C PRO A 83 1.78 11.35 1.34
N ILE A 84 3.04 11.43 0.89
CA ILE A 84 3.82 12.68 0.85
C ILE A 84 3.21 13.67 -0.15
N ILE A 85 2.82 13.20 -1.34
CA ILE A 85 2.18 14.00 -2.39
C ILE A 85 0.80 14.47 -1.94
N TYR A 86 0.03 13.60 -1.27
CA TYR A 86 -1.28 13.93 -0.74
C TYR A 86 -1.20 14.98 0.39
N ILE A 87 -0.23 14.84 1.30
CA ILE A 87 0.04 15.83 2.35
C ILE A 87 0.49 17.17 1.73
N TYR A 88 1.37 17.14 0.74
CA TYR A 88 1.79 18.35 0.02
C TYR A 88 0.63 19.05 -0.69
N SER A 89 -0.28 18.28 -1.29
CA SER A 89 -1.52 18.78 -1.90
C SER A 89 -2.44 19.46 -0.89
N LEU A 90 -2.58 18.91 0.31
CA LEU A 90 -3.39 19.47 1.38
C LEU A 90 -2.79 20.77 1.93
N ILE A 91 -1.48 20.84 2.10
CA ILE A 91 -0.78 22.04 2.60
C ILE A 91 -0.83 23.16 1.55
N LYS A 92 -0.56 22.84 0.29
CA LYS A 92 -0.55 23.84 -0.79
C LYS A 92 -1.93 24.45 -1.07
N ASN A 93 -3.02 23.69 -0.92
CA ASN A 93 -4.38 24.24 -1.04
C ASN A 93 -4.77 25.14 0.14
N LYS A 94 -4.05 25.07 1.26
CA LYS A 94 -4.30 25.90 2.44
C LYS A 94 -3.63 27.27 2.38
N ASP A 95 -2.61 27.42 1.52
CA ASP A 95 -1.95 28.70 1.23
C ASP A 95 -2.67 29.52 0.13
N SER A 96 -3.80 29.01 -0.40
CA SER A 96 -4.59 29.68 -1.46
C SER A 96 -5.96 30.20 -0.98
N GLU A 97 -6.23 30.21 0.33
CA GLU A 97 -7.31 30.98 0.96
C GLU A 97 -6.74 32.20 1.69
#